data_AF-A0A9C8ZGQ6-F1
#
_entry.id   AF-A0A9C8ZGQ6-F1
#
_cell.length_a   1.000
_cell.length_b   1.000
_cell.length_c   1.000
_cell.angle_alpha   90.00
_cell.angle_beta   90.00
_cell.angle_gamma   90.00
#
_symmetry.space_group_name_H-M   'P 1'
#
loop_
_entity.id
_entity.type
_entity.pdbx_description
1 polymer ?
#
loop_
_entity_poly.entity_id
_entity_poly.type
_entity_poly.pdbx_seq_one_letter_code
_entity_poly.pdbx_strand_id
1 'polypeptide(L)'
;MKKIVTLLVLIFPVVAFAEVGYGTGKITGYLPYSYGQEEMFFIKMENFTGTPACNVTYRLTMKSSNPRFKATQAAVLSAFIAGIPVRATGLGTCNNFSNSEDLKYVCLGDIPC
;
A
#
# COMPACT_ATOMS: atom_id res chain seq x y z
N MET A 1 15.17 51.49 21.69
CA MET A 1 15.76 50.16 21.99
C MET A 1 14.67 49.12 21.87
N LYS A 2 14.90 48.14 21.00
CA LYS A 2 13.99 47.07 20.58
C LYS A 2 13.54 46.22 21.78
N LYS A 3 12.24 46.05 21.98
CA LYS A 3 11.71 44.88 22.70
C LYS A 3 10.94 44.06 21.68
N ILE A 4 11.60 42.97 21.28
CA ILE A 4 11.19 41.99 20.29
C ILE A 4 9.88 41.39 20.76
N VAL A 5 8.80 41.70 20.04
CA VAL A 5 7.50 41.05 20.20
C VAL A 5 7.65 39.64 19.64
N THR A 6 7.69 38.71 20.59
CA THR A 6 7.27 37.31 20.54
C THR A 6 6.60 36.89 19.23
N LEU A 7 7.38 36.29 18.32
CA LEU A 7 6.87 35.48 17.23
C LEU A 7 7.45 34.07 17.36
N LEU A 8 7.03 33.39 18.43
CA LEU A 8 7.20 31.95 18.58
C LEU A 8 6.16 31.27 17.69
N VAL A 9 6.41 31.29 16.38
CA VAL A 9 5.70 30.43 15.42
C VAL A 9 5.99 29.01 15.85
N LEU A 10 5.00 28.41 16.52
CA LEU A 10 4.93 26.99 16.77
C LEU A 10 5.16 26.28 15.45
N ILE A 11 6.36 25.73 15.31
CA ILE A 11 6.69 24.68 14.37
C ILE A 11 5.88 23.47 14.86
N PHE A 12 4.58 23.45 14.57
CA PHE A 12 3.82 22.22 14.57
C PHE A 12 4.37 21.41 13.40
N PRO A 13 5.10 20.30 13.63
CA PRO A 13 5.28 19.34 12.56
C PRO A 13 3.87 18.86 12.25
N VAL A 14 3.34 19.31 11.12
CA VAL A 14 2.17 18.68 10.51
C VAL A 14 2.67 17.30 10.13
N VAL A 15 2.55 16.35 11.05
CA VAL A 15 2.67 14.94 10.76
C VAL A 15 1.53 14.65 9.80
N ALA A 16 1.83 14.75 8.50
CA ALA A 16 0.98 14.23 7.45
C ALA A 16 0.91 12.73 7.72
N PHE A 17 -0.11 12.30 8.47
CA PHE A 17 -0.48 10.91 8.53
C PHE A 17 -0.85 10.53 7.11
N ALA A 18 0.02 9.78 6.43
CA ALA A 18 -0.34 9.18 5.16
C ALA A 18 -1.63 8.38 5.41
N GLU A 19 -2.73 8.84 4.83
CA GLU A 19 -3.99 8.10 4.92
C GLU A 19 -3.76 6.78 4.19
N VAL A 20 -3.92 5.67 4.93
CA VAL A 20 -3.70 4.32 4.43
C VAL A 20 -4.43 4.15 3.11
N GLY A 21 -3.67 3.91 2.03
CA GLY A 21 -4.25 3.69 0.72
C GLY A 21 -5.06 2.39 0.72
N TYR A 22 -6.25 2.42 0.16
CA TYR A 22 -7.02 1.21 -0.09
C TYR A 22 -7.52 1.18 -1.52
N GLY A 23 -7.30 0.04 -2.18
CA GLY A 23 -7.83 -0.24 -3.50
C GLY A 23 -9.07 -1.11 -3.42
N THR A 24 -10.05 -0.82 -4.28
CA THR A 24 -11.29 -1.58 -4.41
C THR A 24 -11.54 -1.94 -5.88
N GLY A 25 -12.32 -2.99 -6.11
CA GLY A 25 -12.62 -3.48 -7.46
C GLY A 25 -11.62 -4.53 -7.90
N LYS A 26 -11.36 -4.62 -9.20
CA LYS A 26 -10.54 -5.71 -9.76
C LYS A 26 -9.05 -5.46 -9.59
N ILE A 27 -8.28 -6.54 -9.51
CA ILE A 27 -6.84 -6.49 -9.73
C ILE A 27 -6.62 -6.34 -11.24
N THR A 28 -5.97 -5.26 -11.67
CA THR A 28 -5.69 -4.97 -13.10
C THR A 28 -4.29 -5.34 -13.53
N GLY A 29 -3.41 -5.62 -12.56
CA GLY A 29 -2.06 -6.11 -12.82
C GLY A 29 -1.54 -6.94 -11.67
N TYR A 30 -0.81 -8.00 -12.00
CA TYR A 30 -0.08 -8.85 -11.08
C TYR A 30 1.34 -9.06 -11.62
N LEU A 31 2.35 -8.88 -10.78
CA LEU A 31 3.75 -9.07 -11.14
C LEU A 31 4.46 -9.83 -10.01
N PRO A 32 4.82 -11.11 -10.21
CA PRO A 32 5.81 -11.75 -9.36
C PRO A 32 7.19 -11.15 -9.66
N TYR A 33 8.00 -10.95 -8.64
CA TYR A 33 9.30 -10.29 -8.78
C TYR A 33 10.28 -10.77 -7.70
N SER A 34 11.57 -10.55 -7.96
CA SER A 34 12.62 -10.83 -6.99
C SER A 34 13.65 -9.71 -7.04
N TYR A 35 14.11 -9.27 -5.88
CA TYR A 35 15.21 -8.32 -5.74
C TYR A 35 16.26 -8.90 -4.81
N GLY A 36 17.42 -9.27 -5.37
CA GLY A 36 18.42 -10.06 -4.65
C GLY A 36 17.88 -11.45 -4.32
N GLN A 37 17.90 -11.82 -3.03
CA GLN A 37 17.39 -13.10 -2.54
C GLN A 37 15.96 -13.02 -1.98
N GLU A 38 15.32 -11.84 -2.07
CA GLU A 38 13.98 -11.63 -1.55
C GLU A 38 12.95 -11.67 -2.69
N GLU A 39 12.02 -12.62 -2.61
CA GLU A 39 10.84 -12.64 -3.47
C GLU A 39 9.81 -11.64 -2.99
N MET A 40 9.05 -11.09 -3.93
CA MET A 40 7.90 -10.24 -3.68
C MET A 40 6.87 -10.38 -4.81
N PHE A 41 5.67 -9.87 -4.58
CA PHE A 41 4.72 -9.65 -5.67
C PHE A 41 4.20 -8.22 -5.61
N PHE A 42 3.74 -7.74 -6.76
CA PHE A 42 3.03 -6.48 -6.91
C PHE A 42 1.61 -6.74 -7.40
N ILE A 43 0.68 -5.93 -6.92
CA ILE A 43 -0.66 -5.82 -7.47
C ILE A 43 -0.96 -4.38 -7.85
N LYS A 44 -1.74 -4.20 -8.90
CA LYS A 44 -2.36 -2.94 -9.26
C LYS A 44 -3.87 -3.09 -9.17
N MET A 45 -4.52 -2.16 -8.49
CA MET A 45 -5.97 -2.14 -8.33
C MET A 45 -6.62 -1.25 -9.39
N GLU A 46 -7.84 -1.59 -9.79
CA GLU A 46 -8.67 -0.78 -10.71
C GLU A 46 -8.96 0.60 -10.13
N ASN A 47 -9.45 0.63 -8.89
CA ASN A 47 -9.71 1.86 -8.15
C ASN A 47 -8.78 1.93 -6.95
N PHE A 48 -8.29 3.14 -6.68
CA PHE A 48 -7.50 3.44 -5.50
C PHE A 48 -8.10 4.66 -4.81
N THR A 49 -8.27 4.58 -3.50
CA THR A 49 -8.78 5.64 -2.65
C THR A 49 -7.84 5.83 -1.46
N GLY A 50 -7.86 7.02 -0.86
CA GLY A 50 -6.86 7.46 0.11
C GLY A 50 -5.65 8.09 -0.55
N THR A 51 -4.62 8.35 0.25
CA THR A 51 -3.37 8.97 -0.21
C THR A 51 -2.22 7.98 0.00
N PRO A 52 -2.09 6.96 -0.88
CA PRO A 52 -1.06 5.92 -0.76
C PRO A 52 0.30 6.52 -0.50
N ALA A 53 1.09 5.92 0.39
CA ALA A 53 2.49 6.26 0.45
C ALA A 53 3.15 5.89 -0.90
N CYS A 54 4.01 6.78 -1.44
CA CYS A 54 4.75 6.57 -2.70
C CYS A 54 3.87 6.42 -3.96
N ASN A 55 2.78 7.18 -4.01
CA ASN A 55 1.64 7.18 -4.95
C ASN A 55 1.90 7.42 -6.47
N VAL A 56 3.07 7.16 -7.05
CA VAL A 56 3.24 7.39 -8.51
C VAL A 56 2.76 6.23 -9.38
N THR A 57 2.58 5.02 -8.83
CA THR A 57 2.21 3.84 -9.65
C THR A 57 0.92 3.12 -9.25
N TYR A 58 0.28 3.49 -8.14
CA TYR A 58 -0.90 2.80 -7.59
C TYR A 58 -0.70 1.28 -7.41
N ARG A 59 0.53 0.89 -7.03
CA ARG A 59 0.91 -0.52 -6.79
C ARG A 59 1.00 -0.80 -5.30
N LEU A 60 0.58 -2.00 -4.91
CA LEU A 60 0.79 -2.57 -3.58
C LEU A 60 1.75 -3.75 -3.66
N THR A 61 2.59 -3.95 -2.66
CA THR A 61 3.62 -5.00 -2.66
C THR A 61 3.74 -5.74 -1.34
N MET A 62 4.03 -7.04 -1.40
CA MET A 62 4.37 -7.85 -0.22
C MET A 62 5.62 -8.65 -0.50
N LYS A 63 6.55 -8.68 0.48
CA LYS A 63 7.76 -9.49 0.47
C LYS A 63 7.54 -10.88 1.06
N SER A 64 8.35 -11.83 0.63
CA SER A 64 8.38 -13.23 1.10
C SER A 64 8.70 -13.39 2.58
N SER A 65 9.36 -12.42 3.18
CA SER A 65 9.58 -12.32 4.63
C SER A 65 8.29 -12.12 5.43
N ASN A 66 7.18 -11.71 4.81
CA ASN A 66 5.89 -11.61 5.49
C ASN A 66 5.30 -13.01 5.75
N PRO A 67 4.87 -13.33 6.97
CA PRO A 67 4.33 -14.66 7.30
C PRO A 67 3.09 -15.04 6.48
N ARG A 68 2.39 -14.06 5.89
CA ARG A 68 1.20 -14.27 5.05
C ARG A 68 1.50 -14.30 3.55
N PHE A 69 2.76 -14.21 3.13
CA PHE A 69 3.14 -14.05 1.73
C PHE A 69 2.53 -15.10 0.81
N LYS A 70 2.76 -16.39 1.07
CA LYS A 70 2.31 -17.49 0.19
C LYS A 70 0.78 -17.54 0.07
N ALA A 71 0.08 -17.42 1.20
CA ALA A 71 -1.38 -17.43 1.22
C ALA A 71 -1.96 -16.22 0.49
N THR A 72 -1.40 -15.02 0.74
CA THR A 72 -1.84 -13.79 0.09
C THR A 72 -1.57 -13.83 -1.41
N GLN A 73 -0.39 -14.30 -1.82
CA GLN A 73 -0.01 -14.43 -3.23
C GLN A 73 -0.97 -15.37 -3.98
N ALA A 74 -1.26 -16.55 -3.41
CA ALA A 74 -2.19 -17.50 -4.01
C ALA A 74 -3.60 -16.91 -4.14
N ALA A 75 -4.11 -16.24 -3.10
CA ALA A 75 -5.43 -15.62 -3.11
C ALA A 75 -5.52 -14.50 -4.16
N VAL A 76 -4.53 -13.60 -4.17
CA VAL A 76 -4.42 -12.49 -5.12
C VAL A 76 -4.33 -12.98 -6.57
N LEU A 77 -3.48 -13.97 -6.85
CA LEU A 77 -3.33 -14.52 -8.18
C LEU A 77 -4.64 -15.16 -8.66
N SER A 78 -5.32 -15.90 -7.78
CA SER A 78 -6.62 -16.49 -8.08
C SER A 78 -7.66 -15.41 -8.38
N ALA A 79 -7.68 -14.34 -7.58
CA ALA A 79 -8.61 -13.23 -7.79
C ALA A 79 -8.33 -12.46 -9.09
N PHE A 80 -7.06 -12.27 -9.44
CA PHE A 80 -6.64 -11.66 -10.71
C PHE A 80 -7.11 -12.49 -11.91
N ILE A 81 -6.86 -13.79 -11.90
CA ILE A 81 -7.27 -14.71 -12.98
C ILE A 81 -8.79 -14.76 -13.11
N ALA A 82 -9.51 -14.81 -11.98
CA ALA A 82 -10.97 -14.86 -11.96
C ALA A 82 -11.64 -13.51 -12.26
N GLY A 83 -10.89 -12.40 -12.25
CA GLY A 83 -11.43 -11.06 -12.43
C GLY A 83 -12.44 -10.65 -11.36
N ILE A 84 -12.36 -11.23 -10.17
CA ILE A 84 -13.28 -10.92 -9.06
C ILE A 84 -12.86 -9.62 -8.36
N PRO A 85 -13.83 -8.83 -7.87
CA PRO A 85 -13.52 -7.67 -7.07
C PRO A 85 -12.94 -8.08 -5.71
N VAL A 86 -11.95 -7.31 -5.25
CA VAL A 86 -11.31 -7.45 -3.94
C VAL A 86 -11.18 -6.09 -3.28
N ARG A 87 -10.90 -6.10 -1.98
CA ARG A 87 -10.42 -4.92 -1.24
C ARG A 87 -8.98 -5.16 -0.83
N ALA A 88 -8.06 -4.28 -1.23
CA ALA A 88 -6.66 -4.33 -0.84
C ALA A 88 -6.31 -3.11 0.01
N THR A 89 -5.58 -3.30 1.10
CA THR A 89 -5.24 -2.22 2.04
C THR A 89 -3.74 -2.14 2.22
N GLY A 90 -3.18 -0.95 2.12
CA GLY A 90 -1.77 -0.67 2.35
C GLY A 90 -1.41 -0.45 3.82
N LEU A 91 -0.14 -0.14 4.08
CA LEU A 91 0.40 0.19 5.41
C LEU A 91 0.80 1.67 5.56
N GLY A 92 0.68 2.48 4.50
CA GLY A 92 1.20 3.85 4.47
C GLY A 92 2.73 3.91 4.46
N THR A 93 3.40 2.84 4.04
CA THR A 93 4.87 2.74 4.00
C THR A 93 5.33 2.10 2.69
N CYS A 94 6.61 2.29 2.36
CA CYS A 94 7.21 1.80 1.10
C CYS A 94 8.53 1.09 1.39
N ASN A 95 8.56 0.31 2.46
CA ASN A 95 9.75 -0.37 2.94
C ASN A 95 10.09 -1.58 2.07
N ASN A 96 9.08 -2.13 1.40
CA ASN A 96 9.28 -3.26 0.51
C ASN A 96 9.88 -2.80 -0.82
N PHE A 97 9.33 -1.74 -1.43
CA PHE A 97 9.81 -1.20 -2.69
C PHE A 97 9.52 0.30 -2.78
N SER A 98 10.49 1.10 -3.23
CA SER A 98 10.42 2.57 -3.16
C SER A 98 9.26 3.22 -3.94
N ASN A 99 8.67 2.48 -4.89
CA ASN A 99 7.57 2.92 -5.73
C ASN A 99 6.37 1.97 -5.64
N SER A 100 6.11 1.42 -4.45
CA SER A 100 4.93 0.63 -4.18
C SER A 100 4.61 0.71 -2.70
N GLU A 101 3.35 0.90 -2.36
CA GLU A 101 2.93 0.87 -0.97
C GLU A 101 2.96 -0.58 -0.45
N ASP A 102 3.38 -0.76 0.81
CA ASP A 102 3.44 -2.05 1.45
C ASP A 102 2.02 -2.58 1.70
N LEU A 103 1.73 -3.78 1.19
CA LEU A 103 0.42 -4.43 1.30
C LEU A 103 0.21 -4.98 2.71
N LYS A 104 -0.83 -4.49 3.38
CA LYS A 104 -1.26 -4.96 4.70
C LYS A 104 -2.10 -6.23 4.61
N TYR A 105 -3.15 -6.23 3.80
CA TYR A 105 -4.04 -7.37 3.58
C TYR A 105 -4.86 -7.21 2.29
N VAL A 106 -5.42 -8.32 1.83
CA VAL A 106 -6.42 -8.37 0.75
C VAL A 106 -7.61 -9.18 1.25
N CYS A 107 -8.80 -8.71 0.95
CA CYS A 107 -10.05 -9.35 1.29
C CYS A 107 -10.75 -9.78 0.03
N LEU A 108 -11.13 -11.05 0.05
CA LEU A 108 -11.78 -11.72 -1.06
C LEU A 108 -13.19 -12.10 -0.63
N GLY A 109 -14.16 -11.87 -1.51
CA GLY A 109 -15.57 -12.09 -1.21
C GLY A 109 -16.14 -11.07 -0.23
N ASP A 110 -17.29 -11.39 0.35
CA ASP A 110 -18.04 -10.56 1.29
C ASP A 110 -17.57 -10.81 2.73
N ILE A 111 -16.31 -10.44 3.02
CA ILE A 111 -15.75 -10.52 4.37
C ILE A 111 -15.41 -9.11 4.88
N PRO A 112 -15.87 -8.73 6.09
CA PRO A 112 -15.59 -7.41 6.62
C PRO A 112 -14.11 -7.29 7.02
N CYS A 113 -13.45 -6.39 6.32
CA CYS A 113 -12.11 -5.86 6.56
C CYS A 113 -12.06 -4.43 5.97
#